data_AF-A0A7V9QCJ2-F1
#
_entry.id   AF-A0A7V9QCJ2-F1
#
_cell.length_a   1.000
_cell.length_b   1.000
_cell.length_c   1.000
_cell.angle_alpha   90.00
_cell.angle_beta   90.00
_cell.angle_gamma   90.00
#
_symmetry.space_group_name_H-M   'P 1'
#
loop_
_entity.id
_entity.type
_entity.pdbx_description
1 polymer ?
#
loop_
_entity_poly.entity_id
_entity_poly.type
_entity_poly.pdbx_seq_one_letter_code
_entity_poly.pdbx_strand_id
1 'polypeptide(L)'
;MDTTELLAAPLPGADLVAKGLDDLQQGRETIEALLVAIGRPRLRRLGFDVPARYDDPELRLYERLAAEDPDAAHSRYNALVRRLVRFERSAECAR
;
A
#
# COMPACT_ATOMS: atom_id res chain seq x y z
N MET A 1 -3.00 -8.98 -17.81
CA MET A 1 -4.07 -8.95 -16.79
C MET A 1 -4.48 -7.52 -16.50
N ASP A 2 -5.76 -7.26 -16.26
CA ASP A 2 -6.21 -5.96 -15.75
C ASP A 2 -5.88 -5.81 -14.25
N THR A 3 -6.10 -4.62 -13.68
CA THR A 3 -5.83 -4.35 -12.26
C THR A 3 -6.74 -5.11 -11.29
N THR A 4 -7.97 -5.41 -11.70
CA THR A 4 -8.94 -6.22 -10.94
C THR A 4 -8.45 -7.67 -10.83
N GLU A 5 -7.96 -8.24 -11.92
CA GLU A 5 -7.39 -9.60 -11.95
C GLU A 5 -6.12 -9.70 -11.09
N LEU A 6 -5.29 -8.66 -11.06
CA LEU A 6 -4.11 -8.59 -10.19
C LEU A 6 -4.47 -8.59 -8.70
N LEU A 7 -5.59 -7.96 -8.32
CA LEU A 7 -6.08 -7.97 -6.93
C LEU A 7 -6.80 -9.28 -6.56
N ALA A 8 -7.40 -9.97 -7.54
CA ALA A 8 -8.04 -11.27 -7.34
C ALA A 8 -7.03 -12.44 -7.33
N ALA A 9 -5.83 -12.25 -7.90
CA ALA A 9 -4.76 -13.24 -7.87
C ALA A 9 -4.21 -13.42 -6.44
N PRO A 10 -3.70 -14.61 -6.08
CA PRO A 10 -3.10 -14.89 -4.77
C PRO A 10 -1.70 -14.25 -4.62
N LEU A 11 -1.53 -13.00 -5.04
CA LEU A 11 -0.28 -12.27 -4.95
C LEU A 11 -0.08 -11.78 -3.51
N PRO A 12 1.12 -11.94 -2.94
CA PRO A 12 1.40 -11.53 -1.57
C PRO A 12 1.25 -10.00 -1.45
N GLY A 13 0.27 -9.53 -0.67
CA GLY A 13 -0.01 -8.10 -0.48
C GLY A 13 -1.16 -7.55 -1.33
N ALA A 14 -1.80 -8.36 -2.17
CA ALA A 14 -2.99 -7.94 -2.93
C ALA A 14 -4.13 -7.47 -2.01
N ASP A 15 -4.32 -8.14 -0.87
CA ASP A 15 -5.29 -7.79 0.17
C ASP A 15 -5.04 -6.38 0.75
N LEU A 16 -3.77 -6.06 1.04
CA LEU A 16 -3.39 -4.73 1.55
C LEU A 16 -3.60 -3.64 0.51
N VAL A 17 -3.26 -3.92 -0.75
CA VAL A 17 -3.43 -2.94 -1.83
C VAL A 17 -4.92 -2.72 -2.12
N ALA A 18 -5.73 -3.78 -2.17
CA ALA A 18 -7.17 -3.66 -2.35
C ALA A 18 -7.83 -2.83 -1.24
N LYS A 19 -7.53 -3.15 0.03
CA LYS A 19 -8.03 -2.40 1.17
C LYS A 19 -7.55 -0.94 1.16
N GLY A 20 -6.27 -0.72 0.89
CA GLY A 20 -5.68 0.61 0.87
C GLY A 20 -6.24 1.48 -0.25
N LEU A 21 -6.53 0.91 -1.44
CA LEU A 21 -7.21 1.62 -2.51
C LEU A 21 -8.63 2.03 -2.10
N ASP A 22 -9.42 1.13 -1.52
CA ASP A 22 -10.76 1.46 -1.04
C ASP A 22 -10.73 2.56 0.03
N ASP A 23 -9.88 2.42 1.05
CA ASP A 23 -9.71 3.43 2.09
C ASP A 23 -9.27 4.78 1.52
N LEU A 24 -8.32 4.77 0.57
CA LEU A 24 -7.81 5.98 -0.06
C LEU A 24 -8.87 6.67 -0.92
N GLN A 25 -9.74 5.93 -1.63
CA GLN A 25 -10.86 6.49 -2.41
C GLN A 25 -11.90 7.14 -1.48
N GLN A 26 -12.18 6.49 -0.35
CA GLN A 26 -13.14 6.96 0.65
C GLN A 26 -12.60 8.09 1.55
N GLY A 27 -11.32 8.45 1.40
CA GLY A 27 -10.69 9.53 2.18
C GLY A 27 -10.38 9.13 3.60
N ARG A 28 -10.31 7.82 3.85
CA ARG A 28 -9.90 7.27 5.13
C ARG A 28 -8.39 7.19 5.17
N GLU A 29 -7.82 7.82 6.17
CA GLU A 29 -6.40 7.68 6.45
C GLU A 29 -6.23 6.43 7.32
N THR A 30 -5.85 5.32 6.70
CA THR A 30 -5.57 4.04 7.35
C THR A 30 -4.13 3.62 7.06
N ILE A 31 -3.63 2.62 7.79
CA ILE A 31 -2.30 2.05 7.57
C ILE A 31 -2.18 1.59 6.11
N GLU A 32 -3.19 0.90 5.58
CA GLU A 32 -3.22 0.41 4.21
C GLU A 32 -3.33 1.54 3.19
N ALA A 33 -4.13 2.58 3.45
CA ALA A 33 -4.23 3.74 2.56
C ALA A 33 -2.90 4.50 2.45
N LEU A 34 -2.23 4.71 3.59
CA LEU A 34 -0.91 5.37 3.62
C LEU A 34 0.15 4.51 2.93
N LEU A 35 0.13 3.18 3.14
CA LEU A 35 1.01 2.26 2.44
C LEU A 35 0.81 2.32 0.91
N VAL A 36 -0.43 2.32 0.44
CA VAL A 36 -0.76 2.47 -1.00
C VAL A 36 -0.35 3.84 -1.52
N ALA A 37 -0.51 4.90 -0.74
CA ALA A 37 -0.06 6.25 -1.11
C ALA A 37 1.48 6.33 -1.28
N ILE A 38 2.26 5.64 -0.43
CA ILE A 38 3.72 5.49 -0.60
C ILE A 38 4.06 4.78 -1.92
N GLY A 39 3.35 3.69 -2.23
CA GLY A 39 3.52 2.91 -3.47
C GLY A 39 3.00 3.58 -4.75
N ARG A 40 2.38 4.76 -4.64
CA ARG A 40 1.68 5.43 -5.74
C ARG A 40 2.46 5.48 -7.06
N PRO A 41 3.76 5.86 -7.10
CA PRO A 41 4.48 5.96 -8.37
C PRO A 41 4.54 4.64 -9.15
N ARG A 42 4.72 3.50 -8.47
CA ARG A 42 4.79 2.18 -9.10
C ARG A 42 3.41 1.60 -9.37
N LEU A 43 2.49 1.70 -8.42
CA LEU A 43 1.12 1.25 -8.62
C LEU A 43 0.45 1.95 -9.81
N ARG A 44 0.70 3.24 -10.03
CA ARG A 44 0.20 3.94 -11.23
C ARG A 44 0.82 3.44 -12.53
N ARG A 45 2.11 3.03 -12.53
CA ARG A 45 2.75 2.38 -13.70
C ARG A 45 2.13 1.02 -14.01
N LEU A 46 1.66 0.32 -12.98
CA LEU A 46 0.86 -0.90 -13.08
C LEU A 46 -0.61 -0.63 -13.47
N GLY A 47 -1.02 0.62 -13.66
CA GLY A 47 -2.38 0.98 -14.09
C GLY A 47 -3.40 1.12 -12.96
N PHE A 48 -2.99 1.04 -11.70
CA PHE A 48 -3.90 1.33 -10.57
C PHE A 48 -4.20 2.82 -10.49
N ASP A 49 -5.47 3.15 -10.21
CA ASP A 49 -5.86 4.53 -9.90
C ASP A 49 -5.61 4.82 -8.42
N VAL A 50 -4.49 5.50 -8.15
CA VAL A 50 -4.07 5.90 -6.81
C VAL A 50 -4.17 7.42 -6.67
N PRO A 51 -5.20 7.93 -5.96
CA PRO A 51 -5.35 9.34 -5.63
C PRO A 51 -4.08 9.94 -5.01
N ALA A 52 -3.77 11.18 -5.38
CA ALA A 52 -2.76 11.98 -4.69
C ALA A 52 -3.35 12.55 -3.40
N ARG A 53 -3.39 11.74 -2.34
CA ARG A 53 -3.84 12.17 -1.01
C ARG A 53 -2.71 12.06 0.00
N TYR A 54 -2.76 12.96 0.97
CA TYR A 54 -1.83 13.12 2.09
C TYR A 54 -0.44 13.58 1.68
N ASP A 55 0.01 14.63 2.34
CA ASP A 55 1.42 15.04 2.32
C ASP A 55 2.20 14.07 3.21
N ASP A 56 3.38 13.67 2.74
CA ASP A 56 4.33 12.78 3.44
C ASP A 56 3.69 11.50 4.01
N PRO A 57 3.10 10.63 3.16
CA PRO A 57 2.40 9.42 3.62
C PRO A 57 3.31 8.44 4.38
N GLU A 58 4.63 8.48 4.12
CA GLU A 58 5.62 7.69 4.84
C GLU A 58 5.76 8.12 6.31
N LEU A 59 5.87 9.43 6.56
CA LEU A 59 5.94 9.97 7.92
C LEU A 59 4.63 9.68 8.68
N ARG A 60 3.48 9.95 8.06
CA ARG A 60 2.16 9.68 8.68
C ARG A 60 1.96 8.20 9.01
N LEU A 61 2.44 7.30 8.15
CA LEU A 61 2.38 5.86 8.41
C LEU A 61 3.21 5.51 9.64
N TYR A 62 4.44 6.02 9.70
CA TYR A 62 5.33 5.78 10.83
C TYR A 62 4.75 6.33 12.14
N GLU A 63 4.23 7.56 12.15
CA GLU A 63 3.61 8.19 13.32
C GLU A 63 2.42 7.37 13.85
N ARG A 64 1.56 6.85 12.96
CA ARG A 64 0.44 5.99 13.37
C ARG A 64 0.90 4.66 13.97
N LEU A 65 1.90 4.02 13.36
CA LEU A 65 2.46 2.78 13.90
C LEU A 65 3.11 3.02 15.27
N ALA A 66 3.81 4.13 15.42
CA ALA A 66 4.43 4.53 16.68
C ALA A 66 3.40 4.90 17.75
N ALA A 67 2.26 5.48 17.38
CA ALA A 67 1.17 5.75 18.31
C ALA A 67 0.52 4.47 18.86
N GLU A 68 0.49 3.39 18.07
CA GLU A 68 -0.03 2.08 18.50
C GLU A 68 0.99 1.29 19.34
N ASP A 69 2.23 1.20 18.86
CA ASP A 69 3.32 0.48 19.50
C ASP A 69 4.67 1.07 19.06
N PRO A 70 5.26 1.98 19.84
CA PRO A 70 6.53 2.62 19.53
C PRO A 70 7.68 1.63 19.31
N ASP A 71 7.74 0.58 20.13
CA ASP A 71 8.84 -0.39 20.11
C ASP A 71 8.79 -1.27 18.86
N ALA A 72 7.58 -1.56 18.36
CA ALA A 72 7.38 -2.32 17.13
C ALA A 72 7.26 -1.47 15.86
N ALA A 73 7.14 -0.14 15.97
CA ALA A 73 6.79 0.74 14.83
C ALA A 73 7.69 0.55 13.61
N HIS A 74 9.01 0.54 13.83
CA HIS A 74 9.99 0.38 12.76
C HIS A 74 9.91 -1.01 12.10
N SER A 75 9.74 -2.07 12.90
CA SER A 75 9.66 -3.44 12.38
C SER A 75 8.36 -3.65 11.59
N ARG A 76 7.24 -3.12 12.08
CA ARG A 76 5.93 -3.11 11.40
C ARG A 76 5.97 -2.33 10.09
N TYR A 77 6.54 -1.12 10.11
CA TYR A 77 6.73 -0.29 8.92
C TYR A 77 7.50 -1.06 7.83
N ASN A 78 8.66 -1.61 8.19
CA ASN A 78 9.50 -2.35 7.26
C ASN A 78 8.81 -3.61 6.73
N ALA A 79 8.00 -4.30 7.55
CA ALA A 79 7.24 -5.46 7.11
C ALA A 79 6.18 -5.09 6.07
N LEU A 80 5.46 -3.99 6.28
CA LEU A 80 4.45 -3.48 5.35
C LEU A 80 5.07 -3.06 4.01
N VAL A 81 6.15 -2.26 4.05
CA VAL A 81 6.86 -1.82 2.83
C VAL A 81 7.40 -3.00 2.04
N ARG A 82 8.02 -4.00 2.69
CA ARG A 82 8.50 -5.21 2.00
C ARG A 82 7.37 -5.99 1.34
N ARG A 83 6.20 -6.07 1.98
CA ARG A 83 5.03 -6.75 1.44
C ARG A 83 4.47 -6.01 0.22
N LEU A 84 4.39 -4.67 0.27
CA LEU A 84 4.04 -3.84 -0.87
C LEU A 84 5.00 -4.04 -2.05
N VAL A 85 6.32 -3.94 -1.81
CA VAL A 85 7.32 -4.13 -2.87
C VAL A 85 7.24 -5.54 -3.48
N ARG A 86 6.93 -6.56 -2.67
CA ARG A 86 6.72 -7.92 -3.19
C ARG A 86 5.49 -8.00 -4.09
N PHE A 87 4.38 -7.38 -3.69
CA PHE A 87 3.20 -7.25 -4.55
C PHE A 87 3.54 -6.56 -5.87
N GLU A 88 4.18 -5.38 -5.82
CA GLU A 88 4.55 -4.60 -7.02
C GLU A 88 5.35 -5.45 -8.01
N ARG A 89 6.38 -6.16 -7.52
CA ARG A 89 7.21 -7.04 -8.37
C ARG A 89 6.41 -8.20 -8.95
N SER A 90 5.59 -8.87 -8.13
CA SER A 90 4.76 -9.97 -8.59
C SER A 90 3.73 -9.52 -9.65
N ALA A 91 3.15 -8.33 -9.47
CA ALA A 91 2.24 -7.72 -10.43
C ALA A 91 2.93 -7.29 -11.72
N GLU A 92 4.16 -6.75 -11.64
CA GLU A 92 4.99 -6.45 -12.82
C GLU A 92 5.30 -7.72 -13.63
N CYS A 93 5.60 -8.85 -12.98
CA CYS A 93 5.86 -10.11 -13.66
C CYS A 93 4.61 -10.77 -14.27
N ALA A 94 3.42 -10.50 -13.71
CA ALA A 94 2.16 -11.10 -14.15
C ALA A 94 1.44 -10.28 -15.26
N ARG A 95 1.93 -9.07 -15.54
CA ARG A 95 1.34 -8.16 -16.54
C ARG A 95 1.80 -8.51 -17.95
#